data_AF-A0A7S3E0A5-F1
#
_entry.id   AF-A0A7S3E0A5-F1
#
_cell.length_a   1.000
_cell.length_b   1.000
_cell.length_c   1.000
_cell.angle_alpha   90.00
_cell.angle_beta   90.00
_cell.angle_gamma   90.00
#
_symmetry.space_group_name_H-M   'P 1'
#
loop_
_entity.id
_entity.type
_entity.pdbx_description
1 polymer ?
#
loop_
_entity_poly.entity_id
_entity_poly.type
_entity_poly.pdbx_seq_one_letter_code
_entity_poly.pdbx_strand_id
1 'polypeptide(L)'
;DIGQTRVYFKYPKQALASDKRYIQSLLKKTEDVLLGGRLQDEDRFPMLYTHYIDLDSFVDYFIHTEITKNMDGYISSTYFSVDIQDGKLKAGPPWDFDLAFGNAAGWNGYYTGYDQWTFKGPNQRKFSRLAQWYTKLLQDSQFKEKLVSRWQALRSDGGALSDRSVAQQFSKQKQLLRRSVARNLNKWPLGSVSTQDNRIPMVGTKGTWQGEVDSLQQWVTNRMDWMDKELESYMEGRALEVRSLQRTTFGAAFDDSAYNAEQPMFPLVANIRREIRDFWGPAAFFN
;
A
#
# COMPACT_ATOMS: atom_id res chain seq x y z
N ASP A 1 14.76 8.87 13.56
CA ASP A 1 14.52 7.43 13.51
C ASP A 1 13.96 6.99 14.86
N ILE A 2 12.79 6.38 14.86
CA ILE A 2 12.12 5.82 16.04
C ILE A 2 11.97 4.31 15.82
N GLY A 3 12.49 3.53 16.76
CA GLY A 3 12.35 2.08 16.74
C GLY A 3 13.24 1.42 15.67
N GLN A 4 13.00 0.15 15.41
CA GLN A 4 13.82 -0.57 14.45
C GLN A 4 13.26 -0.52 13.01
N THR A 5 11.98 -0.15 12.85
CA THR A 5 11.27 0.05 11.57
C THR A 5 11.60 1.38 10.89
N ARG A 6 12.51 2.19 11.45
CA ARG A 6 13.00 3.43 10.85
C ARG A 6 11.91 4.44 10.49
N VAL A 7 10.95 4.63 11.39
CA VAL A 7 9.88 5.63 11.18
C VAL A 7 10.28 7.00 11.71
N TYR A 8 9.71 8.05 11.12
CA TYR A 8 9.96 9.44 11.47
C TYR A 8 8.69 10.09 11.99
N PHE A 9 8.83 10.85 13.09
CA PHE A 9 7.72 11.62 13.63
C PHE A 9 7.45 12.82 12.72
N LYS A 10 6.30 12.83 12.04
CA LYS A 10 5.94 13.90 11.10
C LYS A 10 5.04 14.98 11.73
N TYR A 11 3.98 14.58 12.43
CA TYR A 11 2.98 15.48 13.00
C TYR A 11 2.52 15.07 14.40
N PRO A 12 2.16 16.04 15.28
CA PRO A 12 2.26 17.48 15.04
C PRO A 12 3.73 17.97 14.99
N LYS A 13 4.00 19.05 14.24
CA LYS A 13 5.38 19.58 14.07
C LYS A 13 6.04 19.91 15.42
N GLN A 14 5.23 20.31 16.40
CA GLN A 14 5.63 20.57 17.79
C GLN A 14 4.96 19.56 18.73
N ALA A 15 5.39 18.30 18.68
CA ALA A 15 4.90 17.27 19.61
C ALA A 15 5.61 17.33 20.96
N LEU A 16 4.84 17.03 22.03
CA LEU A 16 5.36 16.94 23.39
C LEU A 16 6.36 15.77 23.50
N ALA A 17 7.34 15.93 24.40
CA ALA A 17 8.32 14.86 24.64
C ALA A 17 7.66 13.58 25.20
N SER A 18 6.56 13.70 25.93
CA SER A 18 5.73 12.57 26.40
C SER A 18 5.16 11.77 25.24
N ASP A 19 4.59 12.44 24.24
CA ASP A 19 3.90 11.80 23.11
C ASP A 19 4.90 11.06 22.23
N LYS A 20 6.08 11.66 22.01
CA LYS A 20 7.18 10.99 21.30
C LYS A 20 7.63 9.72 22.01
N ARG A 21 7.78 9.75 23.34
CA ARG A 21 8.13 8.56 24.15
C ARG A 21 7.03 7.51 24.12
N TYR A 22 5.76 7.94 24.19
CA TYR A 22 4.62 7.05 24.09
C TYR A 22 4.61 6.32 22.74
N ILE A 23 4.71 7.05 21.64
CA ILE A 23 4.72 6.49 20.28
C ILE A 23 5.94 5.59 20.06
N GLN A 24 7.12 5.97 20.56
CA GLN A 24 8.31 5.11 20.57
C GLN A 24 8.05 3.78 21.30
N SER A 25 7.43 3.84 22.48
CA SER A 25 7.10 2.64 23.27
C SER A 25 6.05 1.77 22.58
N LEU A 26 5.00 2.39 22.03
CA LEU A 26 3.95 1.70 21.28
C LEU A 26 4.55 0.96 20.08
N LEU A 27 5.33 1.63 19.25
CA LEU A 27 6.01 1.03 18.09
C LEU A 27 6.92 -0.13 18.51
N LYS A 28 7.71 0.04 19.57
CA LYS A 28 8.56 -1.04 20.07
C LYS A 28 7.74 -2.25 20.50
N LYS A 29 6.64 -2.05 21.25
CA LYS A 29 5.77 -3.15 21.69
C LYS A 29 5.10 -3.85 20.51
N THR A 30 4.64 -3.09 19.52
CA THR A 30 4.12 -3.63 18.25
C THR A 30 5.16 -4.51 17.56
N GLU A 31 6.41 -4.03 17.43
CA GLU A 31 7.52 -4.81 16.86
C GLU A 31 7.86 -6.05 17.68
N ASP A 32 7.92 -5.93 19.01
CA ASP A 32 8.24 -7.05 19.90
C ASP A 32 7.19 -8.16 19.77
N VAL A 33 5.90 -7.81 19.65
CA VAL A 33 4.83 -8.79 19.46
C VAL A 33 4.89 -9.40 18.06
N LEU A 34 4.96 -8.58 17.01
CA LEU A 34 4.91 -9.05 15.62
C LEU A 34 6.17 -9.82 15.19
N LEU A 35 7.34 -9.36 15.62
CA LEU A 35 8.65 -9.87 15.16
C LEU A 35 9.42 -10.63 16.25
N GLY A 36 9.19 -10.36 17.52
CA GLY A 36 9.92 -10.93 18.66
C GLY A 36 9.26 -12.16 19.30
N GLY A 37 7.98 -12.42 19.04
CA GLY A 37 7.27 -13.61 19.52
C GLY A 37 7.82 -14.90 18.90
N ARG A 38 8.17 -15.88 19.73
CA ARG A 38 8.39 -17.25 19.26
C ARG A 38 7.04 -17.80 18.79
N LEU A 39 7.02 -18.52 17.67
CA LEU A 39 5.85 -19.25 17.12
C LEU A 39 5.25 -20.30 18.09
N GLN A 40 5.73 -20.40 19.34
CA GLN A 40 5.17 -21.28 20.36
C GLN A 40 4.13 -20.57 21.25
N ASP A 41 4.02 -19.24 21.15
CA ASP A 41 3.00 -18.44 21.84
C ASP A 41 1.80 -18.13 20.92
N GLU A 42 1.53 -18.99 19.94
CA GLU A 42 0.47 -18.82 18.93
C GLU A 42 -0.91 -18.54 19.55
N ASP A 43 -1.23 -19.10 20.71
CA ASP A 43 -2.51 -18.83 21.41
C ASP A 43 -2.61 -17.39 21.95
N ARG A 44 -1.48 -16.73 22.23
CA ARG A 44 -1.42 -15.36 22.75
C ARG A 44 -1.22 -14.32 21.65
N PHE A 45 -0.64 -14.71 20.53
CA PHE A 45 -0.32 -13.82 19.42
C PHE A 45 -1.56 -13.06 18.89
N PRO A 46 -2.71 -13.70 18.58
CA PRO A 46 -3.92 -13.02 18.10
C PRO A 46 -4.39 -11.90 19.05
N MET A 47 -4.36 -12.17 20.37
CA MET A 47 -4.77 -11.19 21.37
C MET A 47 -3.76 -10.05 21.55
N LEU A 48 -2.46 -10.33 21.45
CA LEU A 48 -1.44 -9.36 21.81
C LEU A 48 -1.28 -8.25 20.77
N TYR A 49 -1.27 -8.57 19.47
CA TYR A 49 -1.01 -7.52 18.47
C TYR A 49 -2.22 -6.57 18.33
N THR A 50 -3.44 -7.08 18.50
CA THR A 50 -4.69 -6.29 18.40
C THR A 50 -4.86 -5.26 19.52
N HIS A 51 -4.08 -5.36 20.61
CA HIS A 51 -3.95 -4.32 21.62
C HIS A 51 -3.12 -3.11 21.15
N TYR A 52 -2.19 -3.32 20.22
CA TYR A 52 -1.24 -2.27 19.79
C TYR A 52 -1.54 -1.72 18.40
N ILE A 53 -2.25 -2.47 17.55
CA ILE A 53 -2.64 -2.03 16.22
C ILE A 53 -4.15 -1.94 16.08
N ASP A 54 -4.59 -1.02 15.25
CA ASP A 54 -5.93 -1.01 14.69
C ASP A 54 -5.98 -1.99 13.52
N LEU A 55 -6.58 -3.16 13.77
CA LEU A 55 -6.55 -4.28 12.83
C LEU A 55 -7.23 -3.95 11.49
N ASP A 56 -8.34 -3.21 11.51
CA ASP A 56 -9.07 -2.87 10.29
C ASP A 56 -8.25 -1.92 9.40
N SER A 57 -7.52 -0.97 9.99
CA SER A 57 -6.61 -0.09 9.25
C SER A 57 -5.46 -0.84 8.57
N PHE A 58 -4.92 -1.86 9.23
CA PHE A 58 -3.85 -2.68 8.67
C PHE A 58 -4.37 -3.57 7.54
N VAL A 59 -5.59 -4.12 7.66
CA VAL A 59 -6.25 -4.85 6.58
C VAL A 59 -6.49 -3.94 5.37
N ASP A 60 -7.05 -2.76 5.58
CA ASP A 60 -7.32 -1.80 4.50
C ASP A 60 -6.02 -1.32 3.84
N TYR A 61 -4.97 -1.08 4.62
CA TYR A 61 -3.66 -0.70 4.10
C TYR A 61 -3.01 -1.82 3.27
N PHE A 62 -3.11 -3.07 3.71
CA PHE A 62 -2.63 -4.23 2.98
C PHE A 62 -3.35 -4.34 1.63
N ILE A 63 -4.70 -4.37 1.64
CA ILE A 63 -5.50 -4.45 0.42
C ILE A 63 -5.13 -3.31 -0.54
N HIS A 64 -5.01 -2.08 -0.01
CA HIS A 64 -4.64 -0.91 -0.79
C HIS A 64 -3.27 -1.04 -1.45
N THR A 65 -2.25 -1.46 -0.69
CA THR A 65 -0.89 -1.57 -1.19
C THR A 65 -0.77 -2.72 -2.21
N GLU A 66 -1.54 -3.80 -1.99
CA GLU A 66 -1.55 -4.94 -2.87
C GLU A 66 -2.31 -4.68 -4.17
N ILE A 67 -3.50 -4.07 -4.15
CA ILE A 67 -4.24 -3.77 -5.38
C ILE A 67 -3.51 -2.75 -6.27
N THR A 68 -2.82 -1.80 -5.66
CA THR A 68 -2.02 -0.82 -6.41
C THR A 68 -0.67 -1.38 -6.85
N LYS A 69 -0.25 -2.50 -6.27
CA LYS A 69 1.09 -3.09 -6.42
C LYS A 69 2.21 -2.06 -6.28
N ASN A 70 2.06 -1.13 -5.32
CA ASN A 70 2.98 -0.02 -5.14
C ASN A 70 4.35 -0.51 -4.67
N MET A 71 5.39 -0.29 -5.49
CA MET A 71 6.75 -0.75 -5.20
C MET A 71 7.31 -0.19 -3.90
N ASP A 72 6.85 0.97 -3.44
CA ASP A 72 7.37 1.66 -2.25
C ASP A 72 6.40 1.61 -1.05
N GLY A 73 5.24 0.98 -1.24
CA GLY A 73 4.12 1.01 -0.29
C GLY A 73 4.35 0.30 1.04
N TYR A 74 5.45 -0.44 1.24
CA TYR A 74 5.84 -0.90 2.59
C TYR A 74 7.20 -0.35 3.05
N ILE A 75 7.80 0.59 2.32
CA ILE A 75 9.13 1.14 2.63
C ILE A 75 9.02 2.59 3.08
N SER A 76 8.67 3.46 2.14
CA SER A 76 8.76 4.92 2.29
C SER A 76 7.43 5.63 2.08
N SER A 77 6.53 5.04 1.30
CA SER A 77 5.22 5.63 0.96
C SER A 77 4.12 5.26 1.96
N THR A 78 4.50 5.22 3.25
CA THR A 78 3.65 4.78 4.35
C THR A 78 3.57 5.82 5.45
N TYR A 79 2.36 6.08 5.94
CA TYR A 79 2.13 6.80 7.18
C TYR A 79 1.57 5.86 8.24
N PHE A 80 1.83 6.21 9.50
CA PHE A 80 1.09 5.69 10.63
C PHE A 80 0.51 6.86 11.42
N SER A 81 -0.65 6.65 12.01
CA SER A 81 -1.26 7.60 12.95
C SER A 81 -1.57 6.90 14.26
N VAL A 82 -1.61 7.69 15.34
CA VAL A 82 -1.97 7.23 16.67
C VAL A 82 -2.88 8.30 17.25
N ASP A 83 -4.12 7.93 17.55
CA ASP A 83 -4.90 8.68 18.52
C ASP A 83 -4.45 8.20 19.92
N ILE A 84 -3.96 9.13 20.74
CA ILE A 84 -3.45 8.81 22.08
C ILE A 84 -4.55 8.32 23.03
N GLN A 85 -5.83 8.61 22.73
CA GLN A 85 -6.97 8.11 23.50
C GLN A 85 -7.27 6.64 23.15
N ASP A 86 -7.18 6.29 21.86
CA ASP A 86 -7.36 4.90 21.38
C ASP A 86 -6.14 4.04 21.72
N GLY A 87 -4.95 4.65 21.73
CA GLY A 87 -3.67 4.02 22.05
C GLY A 87 -3.19 2.97 21.04
N LYS A 88 -3.78 2.95 19.85
CA LYS A 88 -3.48 1.99 18.78
C LYS A 88 -2.78 2.66 17.60
N LEU A 89 -1.84 1.92 17.01
CA LEU A 89 -1.20 2.28 15.76
C LEU A 89 -2.16 1.99 14.61
N LYS A 90 -2.50 3.02 13.84
CA LYS A 90 -3.33 2.94 12.63
C LYS A 90 -2.43 3.03 11.39
N ALA A 91 -2.54 2.09 10.46
CA ALA A 91 -1.82 2.11 9.20
C ALA A 91 -2.48 3.07 8.20
N GLY A 92 -1.65 3.87 7.53
CA GLY A 92 -2.08 4.87 6.58
C GLY A 92 -2.14 6.31 7.13
N PRO A 93 -2.54 7.27 6.29
CA PRO A 93 -3.04 7.07 4.93
C PRO A 93 -1.96 6.60 3.93
N PRO A 94 -2.35 5.89 2.86
CA PRO A 94 -1.45 5.60 1.74
C PRO A 94 -0.99 6.90 1.06
N TRP A 95 0.25 6.90 0.57
CA TRP A 95 0.88 8.03 -0.13
C TRP A 95 1.66 7.53 -1.36
N ASP A 96 2.05 8.44 -2.26
CA ASP A 96 2.91 8.22 -3.45
C ASP A 96 2.60 6.99 -4.31
N PHE A 97 1.89 7.20 -5.42
CA PHE A 97 1.46 6.12 -6.34
C PHE A 97 1.98 6.30 -7.77
N ASP A 98 3.05 7.04 -7.93
CA ASP A 98 3.78 7.15 -9.20
C ASP A 98 4.43 5.80 -9.59
N LEU A 99 4.91 5.03 -8.61
CA LEU A 99 5.50 3.68 -8.77
C LEU A 99 4.50 2.55 -8.49
N ALA A 100 3.28 2.69 -9.01
CA ALA A 100 2.18 1.74 -8.83
C ALA A 100 1.52 1.37 -10.16
N PHE A 101 0.58 0.42 -10.13
CA PHE A 101 -0.24 0.01 -11.28
C PHE A 101 0.54 -0.45 -12.51
N GLY A 102 1.64 -1.18 -12.29
CA GLY A 102 2.51 -1.63 -13.38
C GLY A 102 3.52 -0.59 -13.85
N ASN A 103 3.52 0.62 -13.27
CA ASN A 103 4.37 1.75 -13.64
C ASN A 103 5.67 1.82 -12.80
N ALA A 104 6.29 0.68 -12.52
CA ALA A 104 7.55 0.61 -11.78
C ALA A 104 8.52 -0.35 -12.48
N ALA A 105 9.66 0.19 -12.91
CA ALA A 105 10.75 -0.49 -13.57
C ALA A 105 11.84 -0.89 -12.55
N GLY A 106 12.80 -1.68 -13.02
CA GLY A 106 13.79 -2.33 -12.15
C GLY A 106 13.27 -3.64 -11.57
N TRP A 107 14.04 -4.25 -10.66
CA TRP A 107 13.71 -5.52 -10.02
C TRP A 107 13.26 -6.63 -10.99
N ASN A 108 13.85 -6.67 -12.18
CA ASN A 108 13.51 -7.59 -13.27
C ASN A 108 12.02 -7.57 -13.66
N GLY A 109 11.36 -6.41 -13.58
CA GLY A 109 9.96 -6.26 -13.97
C GLY A 109 8.96 -6.83 -12.95
N TYR A 110 9.40 -7.15 -11.73
CA TYR A 110 8.52 -7.67 -10.68
C TYR A 110 7.26 -6.82 -10.46
N TYR A 111 7.39 -5.51 -10.63
CA TYR A 111 6.33 -4.53 -10.38
C TYR A 111 5.54 -4.11 -11.63
N THR A 112 5.89 -4.61 -12.82
CA THR A 112 5.15 -4.30 -14.05
C THR A 112 3.97 -5.27 -14.28
N GLY A 113 4.12 -6.53 -13.86
CA GLY A 113 3.06 -7.54 -13.89
C GLY A 113 1.91 -7.24 -12.94
N TYR A 114 0.70 -7.74 -13.26
CA TYR A 114 -0.48 -7.64 -12.39
C TYR A 114 -0.54 -8.78 -11.37
N ASP A 115 0.26 -9.84 -11.54
CA ASP A 115 0.35 -10.98 -10.64
C ASP A 115 1.39 -10.75 -9.53
N GLN A 116 1.46 -11.65 -8.55
CA GLN A 116 2.40 -11.62 -7.40
C GLN A 116 2.13 -10.55 -6.33
N TRP A 117 2.40 -10.91 -5.08
CA TRP A 117 2.18 -10.06 -3.91
C TRP A 117 3.32 -9.05 -3.70
N THR A 118 3.00 -7.76 -3.56
CA THR A 118 3.95 -6.67 -3.31
C THR A 118 4.78 -6.91 -2.07
N PHE A 119 4.20 -7.35 -0.95
CA PHE A 119 4.95 -7.58 0.30
C PHE A 119 6.07 -8.64 0.16
N LYS A 120 6.04 -9.43 -0.92
CA LYS A 120 7.06 -10.44 -1.27
C LYS A 120 8.02 -9.98 -2.35
N GLY A 121 7.86 -8.76 -2.84
CA GLY A 121 8.75 -8.18 -3.80
C GLY A 121 10.17 -7.99 -3.26
N PRO A 122 11.17 -7.96 -4.16
CA PRO A 122 12.57 -8.11 -3.79
C PRO A 122 13.11 -6.96 -2.92
N ASN A 123 12.71 -5.71 -3.18
CA ASN A 123 13.02 -4.59 -2.27
C ASN A 123 12.28 -4.71 -0.94
N GLN A 124 11.03 -5.16 -0.92
CA GLN A 124 10.27 -5.31 0.32
C GLN A 124 10.94 -6.31 1.27
N ARG A 125 11.32 -7.46 0.73
CA ARG A 125 12.04 -8.49 1.51
C ARG A 125 13.37 -7.98 2.06
N LYS A 126 14.05 -7.11 1.31
CA LYS A 126 15.38 -6.60 1.67
C LYS A 126 15.32 -5.42 2.64
N PHE A 127 14.34 -4.54 2.50
CA PHE A 127 14.36 -3.21 3.12
C PHE A 127 13.14 -2.90 4.00
N SER A 128 12.04 -3.65 3.87
CA SER A 128 10.81 -3.34 4.58
C SER A 128 10.63 -4.20 5.82
N ARG A 129 10.60 -3.55 6.98
CA ARG A 129 10.10 -4.18 8.22
C ARG A 129 8.59 -4.34 8.21
N LEU A 130 7.86 -3.41 7.61
CA LEU A 130 6.41 -3.48 7.51
C LEU A 130 5.95 -4.69 6.69
N ALA A 131 6.67 -5.05 5.62
CA ALA A 131 6.42 -6.29 4.88
C ALA A 131 6.64 -7.54 5.75
N GLN A 132 7.59 -7.50 6.69
CA GLN A 132 7.80 -8.57 7.67
C GLN A 132 6.66 -8.62 8.70
N TRP A 133 6.12 -7.46 9.11
CA TRP A 133 4.93 -7.39 9.96
C TRP A 133 3.74 -8.07 9.27
N TYR A 134 3.48 -7.74 8.01
CA TYR A 134 2.41 -8.39 7.23
C TYR A 134 2.66 -9.88 7.02
N THR A 135 3.92 -10.30 6.83
CA THR A 135 4.26 -11.73 6.75
C THR A 135 3.83 -12.49 8.01
N LYS A 136 3.88 -11.84 9.17
CA LYS A 136 3.46 -12.40 10.47
C LYS A 136 1.96 -12.31 10.67
N LEU A 137 1.35 -11.17 10.35
CA LEU A 137 -0.10 -10.99 10.41
C LEU A 137 -0.84 -12.00 9.52
N LEU A 138 -0.33 -12.29 8.31
CA LEU A 138 -0.93 -13.26 7.40
C LEU A 138 -0.84 -14.73 7.87
N GLN A 139 -0.14 -15.02 8.97
CA GLN A 139 -0.13 -16.36 9.59
C GLN A 139 -1.26 -16.51 10.62
N ASP A 140 -1.86 -15.40 11.05
CA ASP A 140 -2.89 -15.35 12.08
C ASP A 140 -4.30 -15.52 11.48
N SER A 141 -5.13 -16.34 12.13
CA SER A 141 -6.48 -16.62 11.66
C SER A 141 -7.40 -15.40 11.71
N GLN A 142 -7.27 -14.55 12.73
CA GLN A 142 -8.10 -13.34 12.87
C GLN A 142 -7.78 -12.31 11.79
N PHE A 143 -6.49 -12.10 11.48
CA PHE A 143 -6.10 -11.23 10.37
C PHE A 143 -6.57 -11.80 9.03
N LYS A 144 -6.38 -13.11 8.82
CA LYS A 144 -6.84 -13.83 7.62
C LYS A 144 -8.34 -13.63 7.38
N GLU A 145 -9.17 -13.90 8.38
CA GLU A 145 -10.63 -13.81 8.29
C GLU A 145 -11.07 -12.38 7.95
N LYS A 146 -10.48 -11.38 8.61
CA LYS A 146 -10.79 -9.97 8.32
C LYS A 146 -10.34 -9.55 6.93
N LEU A 147 -9.14 -9.96 6.49
CA LEU A 147 -8.64 -9.66 5.16
C LEU A 147 -9.56 -10.21 4.07
N VAL A 148 -9.92 -11.49 4.16
CA VAL A 148 -10.80 -12.15 3.17
C VAL A 148 -12.18 -11.51 3.18
N SER A 149 -12.78 -11.31 4.36
CA SER A 149 -14.12 -10.71 4.49
C SER A 149 -14.14 -9.29 3.94
N ARG A 150 -13.10 -8.49 4.22
CA ARG A 150 -12.98 -7.12 3.72
C ARG A 150 -12.83 -7.09 2.21
N TRP A 151 -12.01 -7.96 1.63
CA TRP A 151 -11.87 -8.09 0.18
C TRP A 151 -13.19 -8.46 -0.50
N GLN A 152 -13.90 -9.47 0.02
CA GLN A 152 -15.21 -9.87 -0.50
C GLN A 152 -16.23 -8.74 -0.45
N ALA A 153 -16.28 -7.98 0.66
CA ALA A 153 -17.15 -6.80 0.76
C ALA A 153 -16.82 -5.74 -0.31
N LEU A 154 -15.53 -5.45 -0.53
CA LEU A 154 -15.09 -4.49 -1.53
C LEU A 154 -15.41 -4.94 -2.97
N ARG A 155 -15.35 -6.26 -3.24
CA ARG A 155 -15.61 -6.86 -4.56
C ARG A 155 -17.08 -7.18 -4.84
N SER A 156 -17.94 -7.21 -3.82
CA SER A 156 -19.38 -7.45 -3.95
C SER A 156 -20.07 -6.43 -4.86
N ASP A 157 -21.24 -6.77 -5.43
CA ASP A 157 -21.98 -5.82 -6.27
C ASP A 157 -22.32 -4.54 -5.47
N GLY A 158 -21.96 -3.39 -6.05
CA GLY A 158 -22.06 -2.08 -5.38
C GLY A 158 -20.89 -1.72 -4.47
N GLY A 159 -19.96 -2.64 -4.18
CA GLY A 159 -18.73 -2.35 -3.44
C GLY A 159 -17.76 -1.44 -4.20
N ALA A 160 -16.90 -0.70 -3.50
CA ALA A 160 -15.94 0.25 -4.09
C ALA A 160 -15.01 -0.36 -5.14
N LEU A 161 -14.70 -1.65 -5.03
CA LEU A 161 -13.81 -2.37 -5.94
C LEU A 161 -14.56 -3.34 -6.85
N SER A 162 -15.88 -3.32 -6.91
CA SER A 162 -16.62 -4.08 -7.93
C SER A 162 -16.20 -3.64 -9.33
N ASP A 163 -16.29 -4.55 -10.32
CA ASP A 163 -15.91 -4.24 -11.71
C ASP A 163 -16.69 -3.03 -12.24
N ARG A 164 -17.97 -2.93 -11.88
CA ARG A 164 -18.84 -1.79 -12.20
C ARG A 164 -18.32 -0.50 -11.58
N SER A 165 -18.02 -0.51 -10.28
CA SER A 165 -17.49 0.66 -9.57
C SER A 165 -16.18 1.14 -10.19
N VAL A 166 -15.25 0.23 -10.46
CA VAL A 166 -13.95 0.56 -11.06
C VAL A 166 -14.12 1.14 -12.47
N ALA A 167 -14.92 0.51 -13.33
CA ALA A 167 -15.20 1.02 -14.69
C ALA A 167 -15.86 2.41 -14.67
N GLN A 168 -16.78 2.66 -13.72
CA GLN A 168 -17.38 3.97 -13.52
C GLN A 168 -16.34 5.02 -13.10
N GLN A 169 -15.37 4.65 -12.25
CA GLN A 169 -14.30 5.57 -11.87
C GLN A 169 -13.40 5.93 -13.05
N PHE A 170 -12.98 4.96 -13.86
CA PHE A 170 -12.23 5.25 -15.09
C PHE A 170 -13.00 6.22 -16.00
N SER A 171 -14.29 5.95 -16.23
CA SER A 171 -15.17 6.79 -17.05
C SER A 171 -15.26 8.23 -16.50
N LYS A 172 -15.49 8.36 -15.19
CA LYS A 172 -15.56 9.65 -14.50
C LYS A 172 -14.26 10.45 -14.61
N GLN A 173 -13.11 9.81 -14.39
CA GLN A 173 -11.82 10.49 -14.43
C GLN A 173 -11.41 10.87 -15.85
N LYS A 174 -11.69 10.00 -16.83
CA LYS A 174 -11.52 10.32 -18.25
C LYS A 174 -12.32 11.57 -18.64
N GLN A 175 -13.57 11.68 -18.20
CA GLN A 175 -14.39 12.85 -18.45
C GLN A 175 -13.83 14.12 -17.78
N LEU A 176 -13.45 14.01 -16.50
CA LEU A 176 -12.90 15.12 -15.72
C LEU A 176 -11.61 15.67 -16.33
N LEU A 177 -10.72 14.78 -16.77
CA LEU A 177 -9.38 15.14 -17.25
C LEU A 177 -9.33 15.56 -18.71
N ARG A 178 -10.38 15.27 -19.52
CA ARG A 178 -10.40 15.47 -20.98
C ARG A 178 -9.82 16.81 -21.45
N ARG A 179 -10.26 17.92 -20.85
CA ARG A 179 -9.79 19.27 -21.24
C ARG A 179 -8.34 19.52 -20.82
N SER A 180 -7.95 19.08 -19.63
CA SER A 180 -6.61 19.28 -19.10
C SER A 180 -5.58 18.44 -19.86
N VAL A 181 -5.92 17.20 -20.22
CA VAL A 181 -5.08 16.35 -21.06
C VAL A 181 -4.86 16.96 -22.44
N ALA A 182 -5.91 17.47 -23.09
CA ALA A 182 -5.77 18.12 -24.40
C ALA A 182 -4.79 19.31 -24.35
N ARG A 183 -4.91 20.18 -23.34
CA ARG A 183 -3.96 21.30 -23.14
C ARG A 183 -2.55 20.81 -22.82
N ASN A 184 -2.42 19.78 -21.99
CA ASN A 184 -1.13 19.20 -21.62
C ASN A 184 -0.42 18.62 -22.84
N LEU A 185 -1.09 17.77 -23.62
CA LEU A 185 -0.52 17.11 -24.78
C LEU A 185 -0.23 18.05 -25.95
N ASN A 186 -0.92 19.20 -26.03
CA ASN A 186 -0.57 20.26 -26.97
C ASN A 186 0.79 20.91 -26.64
N LYS A 187 1.16 20.97 -25.36
CA LYS A 187 2.44 21.53 -24.92
C LYS A 187 3.54 20.47 -24.80
N TRP A 188 3.18 19.28 -24.32
CA TRP A 188 4.06 18.15 -24.08
C TRP A 188 3.47 16.88 -24.73
N PRO A 189 3.68 16.68 -26.04
CA PRO A 189 3.23 15.48 -26.73
C PRO A 189 3.78 14.21 -26.08
N LEU A 190 3.00 13.13 -25.98
CA LEU A 190 3.37 11.89 -25.26
C LEU A 190 4.74 11.34 -25.66
N GLY A 191 5.04 11.29 -26.97
CA GLY A 191 6.32 10.79 -27.48
C GLY A 191 7.54 11.67 -27.21
N SER A 192 7.35 12.86 -26.60
CA SER A 192 8.42 13.83 -26.34
C SER A 192 8.78 13.96 -24.86
N VAL A 193 8.07 13.27 -23.95
CA VAL A 193 8.28 13.39 -22.51
C VAL A 193 9.26 12.33 -22.04
N SER A 194 10.27 12.75 -21.26
CA SER A 194 11.14 11.86 -20.47
C SER A 194 11.11 12.28 -18.98
N THR A 195 11.03 11.34 -18.03
CA THR A 195 11.17 11.44 -16.57
C THR A 195 12.64 11.40 -16.19
N GLN A 196 13.50 10.94 -17.12
CA GLN A 196 14.91 10.63 -16.87
C GLN A 196 15.14 9.67 -15.69
N ASP A 197 14.08 9.00 -15.22
CA ASP A 197 14.09 8.09 -14.09
C ASP A 197 13.96 6.66 -14.59
N ASN A 198 15.01 5.87 -14.41
CA ASN A 198 15.07 4.47 -14.83
C ASN A 198 14.15 3.54 -14.02
N ARG A 199 13.54 4.03 -12.93
CA ARG A 199 12.52 3.33 -12.14
C ARG A 199 11.12 3.52 -12.69
N ILE A 200 10.91 4.45 -13.62
CA ILE A 200 9.62 4.64 -14.27
C ILE A 200 9.78 4.18 -15.72
N PRO A 201 9.17 3.05 -16.12
CA PRO A 201 9.23 2.59 -17.50
C PRO A 201 8.37 3.54 -18.31
N MET A 202 8.99 4.55 -18.91
CA MET A 202 8.20 5.67 -19.39
C MET A 202 7.24 5.39 -20.54
N VAL A 203 6.00 5.77 -20.22
CA VAL A 203 4.84 6.22 -20.98
C VAL A 203 5.16 6.88 -22.32
N GLY A 204 4.38 6.50 -23.35
CA GLY A 204 4.51 6.94 -24.74
C GLY A 204 4.62 5.78 -25.74
N THR A 205 5.00 4.58 -25.28
CA THR A 205 5.07 3.38 -26.11
C THR A 205 3.70 2.86 -26.55
N LYS A 206 2.61 3.24 -25.87
CA LYS A 206 1.24 2.80 -26.19
C LYS A 206 0.49 3.76 -27.12
N GLY A 207 1.18 4.79 -27.63
CA GLY A 207 0.74 5.63 -28.74
C GLY A 207 -0.19 6.80 -28.37
N THR A 208 -1.26 6.57 -27.59
CA THR A 208 -2.28 7.61 -27.29
C THR A 208 -2.71 7.63 -25.83
N TRP A 209 -3.19 8.79 -25.35
CA TRP A 209 -3.78 8.89 -24.01
C TRP A 209 -4.91 7.88 -23.78
N GLN A 210 -5.73 7.65 -24.81
CA GLN A 210 -6.79 6.65 -24.74
C GLN A 210 -6.21 5.24 -24.51
N GLY A 211 -5.18 4.86 -25.27
CA GLY A 211 -4.50 3.57 -25.11
C GLY A 211 -3.83 3.40 -23.75
N GLU A 212 -3.28 4.47 -23.17
CA GLU A 212 -2.73 4.45 -21.80
C GLU A 212 -3.85 4.22 -20.76
N VAL A 213 -4.99 4.91 -20.89
CA VAL A 213 -6.15 4.71 -20.01
C VAL A 213 -6.69 3.29 -20.11
N ASP A 214 -6.86 2.76 -21.33
CA ASP A 214 -7.40 1.42 -21.56
C ASP A 214 -6.44 0.34 -21.01
N SER A 215 -5.13 0.55 -21.18
CA SER A 215 -4.12 -0.34 -20.61
C SER A 215 -4.12 -0.34 -19.09
N LEU A 216 -4.25 0.83 -18.46
CA LEU A 216 -4.31 0.94 -17.01
C LEU A 216 -5.59 0.27 -16.48
N GLN A 217 -6.73 0.48 -17.14
CA GLN A 217 -7.98 -0.19 -16.78
C GLN A 217 -7.85 -1.71 -16.88
N GLN A 218 -7.27 -2.22 -17.97
CA GLN A 218 -7.03 -3.66 -18.14
C GLN A 218 -6.09 -4.21 -17.06
N TRP A 219 -5.01 -3.49 -16.73
CA TRP A 219 -4.07 -3.90 -15.68
C TRP A 219 -4.76 -4.01 -14.32
N VAL A 220 -5.58 -3.02 -13.96
CA VAL A 220 -6.32 -3.00 -12.69
C VAL A 220 -7.33 -4.14 -12.63
N THR A 221 -8.10 -4.38 -13.70
CA THR A 221 -9.04 -5.50 -13.76
C THR A 221 -8.32 -6.84 -13.60
N ASN A 222 -7.22 -7.07 -14.34
CA ASN A 222 -6.44 -8.30 -14.21
C ASN A 222 -5.86 -8.49 -12.81
N ARG A 223 -5.43 -7.39 -12.15
CA ARG A 223 -4.92 -7.41 -10.78
C ARG A 223 -6.00 -7.84 -9.79
N MET A 224 -7.20 -7.28 -9.90
CA MET A 224 -8.33 -7.65 -9.03
C MET A 224 -8.73 -9.11 -9.25
N ASP A 225 -8.87 -9.57 -10.49
CA ASP A 225 -9.21 -10.97 -10.81
C ASP A 225 -8.14 -11.95 -10.30
N TRP A 226 -6.87 -11.55 -10.33
CA TRP A 226 -5.79 -12.34 -9.76
C TRP A 226 -5.89 -12.38 -8.22
N MET A 227 -6.12 -11.24 -7.57
CA MET A 227 -6.31 -11.17 -6.12
C MET A 227 -7.53 -11.96 -5.63
N ASP A 228 -8.64 -11.96 -6.39
CA ASP A 228 -9.83 -12.76 -6.13
C ASP A 228 -9.46 -14.24 -5.97
N LYS A 229 -8.73 -14.80 -6.95
CA LYS A 229 -8.30 -16.21 -6.95
C LYS A 229 -7.33 -16.54 -5.82
N GLU A 230 -6.39 -15.65 -5.55
CA GLU A 230 -5.39 -15.88 -4.51
C GLU A 230 -6.00 -15.80 -3.10
N LEU A 231 -6.94 -14.88 -2.86
CA LEU A 231 -7.60 -14.74 -1.57
C LEU A 231 -8.66 -15.82 -1.32
N GLU A 232 -9.34 -16.30 -2.37
CA GLU A 232 -10.17 -17.51 -2.31
C GLU A 232 -9.33 -18.72 -1.89
N SER A 233 -8.21 -18.94 -2.58
CA SER A 233 -7.24 -19.99 -2.26
C SER A 233 -6.66 -19.86 -0.84
N TYR A 234 -6.45 -18.63 -0.38
CA TYR A 234 -5.98 -18.35 0.97
C TYR A 234 -6.99 -18.75 2.03
N MET A 235 -8.27 -18.48 1.77
CA MET A 235 -9.38 -18.90 2.63
C MET A 235 -9.39 -20.42 2.81
N GLU A 236 -9.19 -21.18 1.73
CA GLU A 236 -9.11 -22.66 1.69
C GLU A 236 -7.88 -23.25 2.41
N GLY A 237 -6.99 -22.42 2.96
CA GLY A 237 -5.86 -22.85 3.77
C GLY A 237 -4.53 -22.87 3.03
N ARG A 238 -4.48 -22.47 1.75
CA ARG A 238 -3.21 -22.24 1.07
C ARG A 238 -2.58 -20.98 1.65
N ALA A 239 -1.37 -21.04 2.22
CA ALA A 239 -0.69 -19.80 2.57
C ALA A 239 -0.57 -18.89 1.33
N LEU A 240 -0.56 -17.57 1.52
CA LEU A 240 -0.17 -16.64 0.45
C LEU A 240 1.32 -16.86 0.12
N GLU A 241 1.64 -17.97 -0.57
CA GLU A 241 2.94 -18.48 -1.05
C GLU A 241 4.17 -17.96 -0.28
N VAL A 242 4.28 -18.21 1.03
CA VAL A 242 5.51 -17.87 1.78
C VAL A 242 6.49 -19.04 1.64
N ARG A 243 7.34 -19.03 0.62
CA ARG A 243 8.54 -19.88 0.65
C ARG A 243 9.45 -19.34 1.76
N SER A 244 9.59 -20.11 2.84
CA SER A 244 10.68 -19.91 3.80
C SER A 244 11.99 -19.88 3.02
N LEU A 245 12.76 -18.80 3.15
CA LEU A 245 14.08 -18.72 2.54
C LEU A 245 15.07 -18.25 3.59
N GLN A 246 16.05 -19.12 3.79
CA GLN A 246 17.13 -19.04 4.77
C GLN A 246 17.82 -17.67 4.76
N ARG A 247 18.25 -17.25 5.96
CA ARG A 247 19.20 -16.17 6.17
C ARG A 247 20.43 -16.40 5.29
N THR A 248 20.61 -15.61 4.24
CA THR A 248 21.96 -15.26 3.75
C THR A 248 21.93 -13.96 2.95
N THR A 249 22.70 -13.00 3.48
CA THR A 249 23.55 -12.01 2.81
C THR A 249 22.92 -11.05 1.79
N PHE A 250 23.14 -9.74 1.94
CA PHE A 250 23.80 -8.91 0.90
C PHE A 250 24.03 -7.47 1.41
N GLY A 251 25.32 -7.15 1.63
CA GLY A 251 26.04 -5.96 1.13
C GLY A 251 25.74 -4.57 1.71
N ALA A 252 26.79 -3.92 2.23
CA ALA A 252 26.80 -2.55 2.72
C ALA A 252 26.90 -1.50 1.60
N ALA A 253 26.38 -0.29 1.89
CA ALA A 253 26.43 0.97 1.15
C ALA A 253 25.33 1.21 0.10
N PHE A 254 24.36 2.05 0.47
CA PHE A 254 23.63 2.91 -0.47
C PHE A 254 23.25 4.23 0.23
N ASP A 255 23.33 5.33 -0.51
CA ASP A 255 23.19 6.73 -0.11
C ASP A 255 21.85 7.28 -0.64
N ASP A 256 21.03 7.83 0.26
CA ASP A 256 19.64 8.28 0.01
C ASP A 256 19.51 9.81 -0.11
N SER A 257 20.55 10.50 -0.59
CA SER A 257 20.60 11.98 -0.64
C SER A 257 19.69 12.67 -1.68
N ALA A 258 18.70 12.00 -2.27
CA ALA A 258 17.85 12.58 -3.32
C ALA A 258 16.35 12.33 -3.14
N TYR A 259 15.70 13.05 -2.22
CA TYR A 259 14.24 13.24 -2.26
C TYR A 259 13.84 14.64 -1.80
N ASN A 260 13.51 15.49 -2.75
CA ASN A 260 12.75 16.72 -2.56
C ASN A 260 11.93 16.98 -3.84
N ALA A 261 10.63 16.71 -3.78
CA ALA A 261 9.53 17.48 -4.38
C ALA A 261 8.23 16.65 -4.30
N GLU A 262 7.26 17.15 -3.53
CA GLU A 262 5.90 16.60 -3.47
C GLU A 262 5.11 16.88 -4.77
N GLN A 263 4.32 15.91 -5.23
CA GLN A 263 3.16 16.11 -6.11
C GLN A 263 2.02 15.12 -5.73
N PRO A 264 0.73 15.50 -5.80
CA PRO A 264 -0.36 14.71 -5.25
C PRO A 264 -0.95 13.64 -6.20
N MET A 265 -1.50 12.62 -5.54
CA MET A 265 -2.15 11.36 -5.94
C MET A 265 -3.01 11.25 -7.23
N PHE A 266 -2.95 10.04 -7.80
CA PHE A 266 -3.84 9.49 -8.84
C PHE A 266 -5.32 9.38 -8.39
N PRO A 267 -6.33 9.74 -9.22
CA PRO A 267 -7.72 9.81 -8.79
C PRO A 267 -8.52 8.49 -8.68
N LEU A 268 -7.99 7.35 -9.14
CA LEU A 268 -8.68 6.04 -9.01
C LEU A 268 -8.81 5.62 -7.53
N VAL A 269 -7.82 6.00 -6.73
CA VAL A 269 -7.66 5.73 -5.29
C VAL A 269 -8.60 6.57 -4.41
N ALA A 270 -9.13 7.68 -4.94
CA ALA A 270 -9.94 8.62 -4.16
C ALA A 270 -11.32 8.09 -3.75
N ASN A 271 -11.78 6.94 -4.28
CA ASN A 271 -13.07 6.34 -3.89
C ASN A 271 -12.91 5.27 -2.80
N ILE A 272 -11.81 4.53 -2.80
CA ILE A 272 -11.35 3.78 -1.62
C ILE A 272 -11.19 4.77 -0.45
N ARG A 273 -10.57 5.95 -0.68
CA ARG A 273 -10.46 7.02 0.33
C ARG A 273 -11.82 7.59 0.79
N ARG A 274 -12.88 7.52 -0.04
CA ARG A 274 -14.20 8.11 0.26
C ARG A 274 -15.08 7.17 1.08
N GLU A 275 -14.97 5.86 0.88
CA GLU A 275 -15.58 4.84 1.74
C GLU A 275 -14.72 4.59 3.01
N ILE A 276 -13.41 4.84 2.95
CA ILE A 276 -12.52 4.96 4.12
C ILE A 276 -12.74 6.29 4.86
N ARG A 277 -13.58 7.22 4.37
CA ARG A 277 -13.84 8.47 5.11
C ARG A 277 -14.55 8.21 6.44
N ASP A 278 -15.31 7.12 6.55
CA ASP A 278 -15.92 6.68 7.81
C ASP A 278 -14.90 6.12 8.82
N PHE A 279 -13.66 5.81 8.38
CA PHE A 279 -12.52 5.50 9.26
C PHE A 279 -12.00 6.74 10.02
N TRP A 280 -12.32 7.95 9.55
CA TRP A 280 -11.79 9.23 10.08
C TRP A 280 -12.77 10.02 10.94
N GLY A 281 -13.91 9.46 11.34
CA GLY A 281 -14.93 10.17 12.11
C GLY A 281 -15.50 11.41 11.39
N PRO A 282 -16.53 12.06 11.94
CA PRO A 282 -17.19 13.18 11.29
C PRO A 282 -16.27 14.41 11.30
N ALA A 283 -15.89 14.86 10.10
CA ALA A 283 -15.54 16.24 9.73
C ALA A 283 -14.90 17.13 10.82
N ALA A 284 -13.64 16.91 11.11
CA ALA A 284 -12.67 17.95 11.51
C ALA A 284 -11.33 17.43 10.96
N PHE A 285 -10.72 17.99 9.94
CA PHE A 285 -10.03 19.27 9.92
C PHE A 285 -9.63 19.53 8.46
N PHE A 286 -10.31 20.43 7.77
CA PHE A 286 -9.79 21.19 6.63
C PHE A 286 -10.76 22.36 6.39
N ASN A 287 -10.62 23.40 7.22
CA ASN A 287 -10.89 24.79 6.86
C ASN A 287 -9.53 25.49 6.81
#